data_AF-A0A952QIU6-F1
#
_entry.id   AF-A0A952QIU6-F1
#
_cell.length_a   1.000
_cell.length_b   1.000
_cell.length_c   1.000
_cell.angle_alpha   90.00
_cell.angle_beta   90.00
_cell.angle_gamma   90.00
#
_symmetry.space_group_name_H-M   'P 1'
#
loop_
_entity.id
_entity.type
_entity.pdbx_description
1 polymer ?
#
loop_
_entity_poly.entity_id
_entity_poly.type
_entity_poly.pdbx_seq_one_letter_code
_entity_poly.pdbx_strand_id
1 'polypeptide(L)'
;MGELSRRERLVAAAFYGATALATIGWWALLLLVPASREWFFGRRFAGTLPIAFLLPDLVSALLLAIWLVPTVLKSSPWARLGAALHAGGQGYAFLIAVSLAAQDPTAYPGVVCMMFSSGAALAFAMRLNQAPVLWGPFRFAPAPPRDGRGHWVEALKQTAAMWLVFLLLIPAGMAAAEAALGWNSQWWSHPMRMAFAVPVFVTCGSVGLWSGWVMTHLGGGTPLPSDHPAQLVVAGPYRVIRNPMALAGIAQGVAVGVGIGSPLVACYALTGAVAWEVLTRPLEEAHLEKVFGAPYAAYRQAVRCWIPSPPYRQSQDKLGP
;
A
#
# COMPACT_ATOMS: atom_id res chain seq x y z
N MET A 1 22.73 -8.74 9.32
CA MET A 1 21.30 -8.64 8.93
C MET A 1 20.63 -7.72 9.93
N GLY A 2 20.00 -6.64 9.47
CA GLY A 2 19.60 -5.53 10.34
C GLY A 2 18.35 -5.83 11.17
N GLU A 3 18.39 -5.50 12.46
CA GLU A 3 17.17 -5.40 13.27
C GLU A 3 16.25 -4.31 12.71
N LEU A 4 14.93 -4.49 12.87
CA LEU A 4 13.96 -3.43 12.62
C LEU A 4 14.31 -2.20 13.46
N SER A 5 14.25 -1.01 12.90
CA SER A 5 14.43 0.23 13.65
C SER A 5 13.34 0.40 14.71
N ARG A 6 13.60 1.23 15.74
CA ARG A 6 12.60 1.54 16.78
C ARG A 6 11.28 2.04 16.19
N ARG A 7 11.34 2.89 15.15
CA ARG A 7 10.16 3.42 14.47
C ARG A 7 9.34 2.31 13.82
N GLU A 8 9.99 1.37 13.14
CA GLU A 8 9.29 0.26 12.49
C GLU A 8 8.62 -0.67 13.50
N ARG A 9 9.29 -0.95 14.63
CA ARG A 9 8.67 -1.73 15.71
C ARG A 9 7.45 -1.02 16.30
N LEU A 10 7.51 0.30 16.48
CA LEU A 10 6.36 1.09 16.94
C LEU A 10 5.20 1.05 15.94
N VAL A 11 5.48 1.18 14.64
CA VAL A 11 4.44 1.13 13.60
C VAL A 11 3.79 -0.25 13.52
N ALA A 12 4.58 -1.32 13.57
CA ALA A 12 4.06 -2.69 13.59
C ALA A 12 3.25 -2.98 14.87
N ALA A 13 3.73 -2.56 16.04
CA ALA A 13 2.99 -2.69 17.28
C ALA A 13 1.67 -1.89 17.26
N ALA A 14 1.67 -0.68 16.71
CA ALA A 14 0.46 0.11 16.53
C ALA A 14 -0.54 -0.58 15.59
N PHE A 15 -0.07 -1.19 14.49
CA PHE A 15 -0.91 -1.99 13.61
C PHE A 15 -1.60 -3.15 14.34
N TYR A 16 -0.85 -4.00 15.06
CA TYR A 16 -1.45 -5.13 15.78
C TYR A 16 -2.40 -4.67 16.90
N GLY A 17 -2.06 -3.60 17.61
CA GLY A 17 -2.96 -2.99 18.60
C GLY A 17 -4.26 -2.48 17.96
N ALA A 18 -4.17 -1.83 16.81
CA ALA A 18 -5.33 -1.36 16.05
C ALA A 18 -6.18 -2.55 15.54
N THR A 19 -5.57 -3.63 15.08
CA THR A 19 -6.29 -4.85 14.65
C THR A 19 -7.08 -5.46 15.81
N ALA A 20 -6.50 -5.54 17.01
CA ALA A 20 -7.20 -6.05 18.19
C ALA A 20 -8.40 -5.16 18.56
N LEU A 21 -8.21 -3.84 18.59
CA LEU A 21 -9.29 -2.89 18.88
C LEU A 21 -10.40 -2.92 17.81
N ALA A 22 -10.03 -3.01 16.53
CA ALA A 22 -10.97 -3.11 15.42
C ALA A 22 -11.77 -4.42 15.52
N THR A 23 -11.14 -5.53 15.91
CA THR A 23 -11.81 -6.82 16.12
C THR A 23 -12.84 -6.73 17.25
N ILE A 24 -12.48 -6.14 18.39
CA ILE A 24 -13.41 -5.91 19.51
C ILE A 24 -14.58 -5.04 19.05
N GLY A 25 -14.30 -3.94 18.38
CA GLY A 25 -15.31 -3.01 17.88
C GLY A 25 -16.25 -3.66 16.87
N TRP A 26 -15.73 -4.48 15.97
CA TRP A 26 -16.53 -5.21 14.98
C TRP A 26 -17.44 -6.25 15.64
N TRP A 27 -16.93 -7.06 16.57
CA TRP A 27 -17.78 -7.99 17.33
C TRP A 27 -18.83 -7.28 18.18
N ALA A 28 -18.48 -6.17 18.83
CA ALA A 28 -19.44 -5.34 19.55
C ALA A 28 -20.54 -4.82 18.61
N LEU A 29 -20.18 -4.33 17.43
CA LEU A 29 -21.12 -3.89 16.40
C LEU A 29 -22.09 -5.01 16.01
N LEU A 30 -21.59 -6.21 15.69
CA LEU A 30 -22.40 -7.37 15.29
C LEU A 30 -23.36 -7.86 16.38
N LEU A 31 -22.98 -7.71 17.64
CA LEU A 31 -23.79 -8.14 18.80
C LEU A 31 -24.81 -7.09 19.21
N LEU A 32 -24.40 -5.82 19.28
CA LEU A 32 -25.24 -4.70 19.74
C LEU A 32 -26.18 -4.19 18.65
N VAL A 33 -25.81 -4.33 17.37
CA VAL A 33 -26.58 -3.88 16.21
C VAL A 33 -26.78 -5.05 15.24
N PRO A 34 -27.71 -5.99 15.50
CA PRO A 34 -27.87 -7.17 14.65
C PRO A 34 -28.11 -6.88 13.16
N ALA A 35 -28.68 -5.72 12.83
CA ALA A 35 -28.86 -5.26 11.45
C ALA A 35 -27.53 -5.08 10.68
N SER A 36 -26.42 -4.83 11.37
CA SER A 36 -25.11 -4.67 10.73
C SER A 36 -24.57 -5.99 10.15
N ARG A 37 -25.12 -7.14 10.56
CA ARG A 37 -24.70 -8.47 10.07
C ARG A 37 -24.94 -8.61 8.57
N GLU A 38 -26.03 -8.04 8.06
CA GLU A 38 -26.32 -8.05 6.62
C GLU A 38 -25.24 -7.32 5.82
N TRP A 39 -24.62 -6.27 6.37
CA TRP A 39 -23.59 -5.49 5.68
C TRP A 39 -22.33 -6.31 5.38
N PHE A 40 -22.00 -7.28 6.24
CA PHE A 40 -20.76 -8.06 6.13
C PHE A 40 -20.99 -9.49 5.63
N PHE A 41 -22.15 -10.09 5.97
CA PHE A 41 -22.44 -11.49 5.68
C PHE A 41 -23.53 -11.66 4.61
N GLY A 42 -24.17 -10.58 4.16
CA GLY A 42 -25.28 -10.65 3.23
C GLY A 42 -26.59 -11.08 3.89
N ARG A 43 -27.69 -10.94 3.15
CA ARG A 43 -29.06 -11.23 3.61
C ARG A 43 -29.24 -12.68 4.03
N ARG A 44 -28.64 -13.60 3.28
CA ARG A 44 -28.75 -15.04 3.49
C ARG A 44 -28.21 -15.49 4.84
N PHE A 45 -27.15 -14.84 5.32
CA PHE A 45 -26.43 -15.25 6.53
C PHE A 45 -26.62 -14.28 7.70
N ALA A 46 -27.35 -13.16 7.52
CA ALA A 46 -27.58 -12.17 8.58
C ALA A 46 -28.29 -12.73 9.83
N GLY A 47 -29.13 -13.76 9.64
CA GLY A 47 -29.89 -14.41 10.71
C GLY A 47 -29.07 -15.37 11.58
N THR A 48 -27.87 -15.77 11.15
CA THR A 48 -27.00 -16.69 11.89
C THR A 48 -25.79 -15.96 12.45
N LEU A 49 -25.32 -16.39 13.62
CA LEU A 49 -24.08 -15.86 14.17
C LEU A 49 -22.92 -16.41 13.32
N PRO A 50 -21.92 -15.59 12.95
CA PRO A 50 -20.87 -15.96 12.01
C PRO A 50 -19.80 -16.83 12.70
N ILE A 51 -20.18 -18.02 13.14
CA ILE A 51 -19.29 -18.93 13.92
C ILE A 51 -18.00 -19.25 13.15
N ALA A 52 -18.04 -19.24 11.81
CA ALA A 52 -16.87 -19.41 10.95
C ALA A 52 -15.77 -18.35 11.19
N PHE A 53 -16.12 -17.14 11.65
CA PHE A 53 -15.17 -16.08 11.97
C PHE A 53 -14.74 -16.10 13.44
N LEU A 54 -15.49 -16.74 14.33
CA LEU A 54 -15.25 -16.70 15.77
C LEU A 54 -13.85 -17.18 16.15
N LEU A 55 -13.44 -18.35 15.65
CA LEU A 55 -12.16 -18.94 16.00
C LEU A 55 -10.96 -18.15 15.42
N PRO A 56 -10.92 -17.81 14.11
CA PRO A 56 -9.86 -16.97 13.57
C PRO A 56 -9.79 -15.58 14.22
N ASP A 57 -10.92 -14.95 14.51
CA ASP A 57 -10.91 -13.61 15.10
C ASP A 57 -10.44 -13.64 16.55
N LEU A 58 -10.93 -14.60 17.33
CA LEU A 58 -10.50 -14.76 18.71
C LEU A 58 -9.00 -15.08 18.77
N VAL A 59 -8.54 -16.07 17.99
CA VAL A 59 -7.15 -16.55 18.07
C VAL A 59 -6.20 -15.60 17.35
N SER A 60 -6.44 -15.30 16.07
CA SER A 60 -5.55 -14.49 15.24
C SER A 60 -5.78 -12.98 15.42
N ALA A 61 -7.00 -12.51 15.19
CA ALA A 61 -7.28 -11.07 15.11
C ALA A 61 -7.26 -10.36 16.48
N LEU A 62 -7.49 -11.12 17.57
CA LEU A 62 -7.53 -10.60 18.94
C LEU A 62 -6.35 -11.08 19.79
N LEU A 63 -6.32 -12.35 20.20
CA LEU A 63 -5.33 -12.84 21.18
C LEU A 63 -3.89 -12.74 20.65
N LEU A 64 -3.66 -13.23 19.44
CA LEU A 64 -2.34 -13.17 18.80
C LEU A 64 -1.94 -11.73 18.47
N ALA A 65 -2.87 -10.88 18.03
CA ALA A 65 -2.62 -9.46 17.79
C ALA A 65 -2.20 -8.72 19.07
N ILE A 66 -2.90 -8.94 20.20
CA ILE A 66 -2.53 -8.38 21.51
C ILE A 66 -1.15 -8.86 21.93
N TRP A 67 -0.87 -10.16 21.78
CA TRP A 67 0.43 -10.74 22.11
C TRP A 67 1.56 -10.25 21.20
N LEU A 68 1.25 -9.91 19.94
CA LEU A 68 2.23 -9.37 18.98
C LEU A 68 2.74 -7.98 19.36
N VAL A 69 1.93 -7.15 20.03
CA VAL A 69 2.34 -5.79 20.45
C VAL A 69 3.62 -5.81 21.31
N PRO A 70 3.67 -6.45 22.49
CA PRO A 70 4.87 -6.45 23.33
C PRO A 70 6.01 -7.28 22.73
N THR A 71 5.71 -8.35 21.96
CA THR A 71 6.75 -9.21 21.38
C THR A 71 7.51 -8.50 20.25
N VAL A 72 6.81 -7.73 19.41
CA VAL A 72 7.42 -6.88 18.39
C VAL A 72 8.23 -5.76 19.02
N LEU A 73 7.69 -5.08 20.05
CA LEU A 73 8.40 -3.99 20.73
C LEU A 73 9.69 -4.46 21.40
N LYS A 74 9.71 -5.68 21.93
CA LYS A 74 10.87 -6.32 22.58
C LYS A 74 11.80 -7.05 21.60
N SER A 75 11.58 -6.94 20.29
CA SER A 75 12.36 -7.67 19.26
C SER A 75 12.43 -9.18 19.50
N SER A 76 11.36 -9.79 20.03
CA SER A 76 11.32 -11.23 20.31
C SER A 76 11.47 -12.05 19.02
N PRO A 77 12.25 -13.15 19.00
CA PRO A 77 12.35 -14.01 17.82
C PRO A 77 10.99 -14.62 17.41
N TRP A 78 10.09 -14.81 18.37
CA TRP A 78 8.76 -15.36 18.15
C TRP A 78 7.80 -14.41 17.42
N ALA A 79 8.12 -13.11 17.36
CA ALA A 79 7.30 -12.13 16.64
C ALA A 79 7.14 -12.48 15.15
N ARG A 80 8.15 -13.11 14.54
CA ARG A 80 8.13 -13.53 13.13
C ARG A 80 7.10 -14.62 12.86
N LEU A 81 7.11 -15.66 13.68
CA LEU A 81 6.14 -16.76 13.61
C LEU A 81 4.73 -16.25 13.93
N GLY A 82 4.59 -15.45 14.99
CA GLY A 82 3.30 -14.86 15.35
C GLY A 82 2.72 -14.00 14.24
N ALA A 83 3.54 -13.16 13.60
CA ALA A 83 3.09 -12.33 12.48
C ALA A 83 2.64 -13.17 11.26
N ALA A 84 3.35 -14.25 10.95
CA ALA A 84 2.97 -15.17 9.87
C ALA A 84 1.65 -15.90 10.18
N LEU A 85 1.49 -16.41 11.41
CA LEU A 85 0.24 -17.02 11.87
C LEU A 85 -0.92 -16.03 11.85
N HIS A 86 -0.67 -14.78 12.25
CA HIS A 86 -1.67 -13.72 12.21
C HIS A 86 -2.12 -13.43 10.76
N ALA A 87 -1.16 -13.24 9.85
CA ALA A 87 -1.45 -13.04 8.43
C ALA A 87 -2.21 -14.22 7.82
N GLY A 88 -1.86 -15.47 8.19
CA GLY A 88 -2.59 -16.67 7.78
C GLY A 88 -4.04 -16.68 8.28
N GLY A 89 -4.27 -16.31 9.55
CA GLY A 89 -5.63 -16.20 10.11
C GLY A 89 -6.47 -15.11 9.44
N GLN A 90 -5.87 -13.96 9.11
CA GLN A 90 -6.55 -12.91 8.34
C GLN A 90 -6.82 -13.34 6.89
N GLY A 91 -5.91 -14.10 6.27
CA GLY A 91 -6.11 -14.71 4.97
C GLY A 91 -7.26 -15.73 4.96
N TYR A 92 -7.37 -16.55 6.01
CA TYR A 92 -8.52 -17.44 6.19
C TYR A 92 -9.84 -16.65 6.27
N ALA A 93 -9.91 -15.60 7.10
CA ALA A 93 -11.10 -14.75 7.22
C ALA A 93 -11.48 -14.09 5.87
N PHE A 94 -10.49 -13.66 5.09
CA PHE A 94 -10.71 -13.16 3.74
C PHE A 94 -11.31 -14.21 2.81
N LEU A 95 -10.81 -15.44 2.80
CA LEU A 95 -11.36 -16.52 1.99
C LEU A 95 -12.79 -16.90 2.40
N ILE A 96 -13.11 -16.87 3.71
CA ILE A 96 -14.49 -17.05 4.17
C ILE A 96 -15.38 -15.91 3.66
N ALA A 97 -14.93 -14.65 3.73
CA ALA A 97 -15.70 -13.53 3.20
C ALA A 97 -15.97 -13.68 1.69
N VAL A 98 -14.97 -14.11 0.91
CA VAL A 98 -15.14 -14.42 -0.53
C VAL A 98 -16.14 -15.54 -0.74
N SER A 99 -16.08 -16.61 0.06
CA SER A 99 -17.01 -17.74 0.00
C SER A 99 -18.45 -17.33 0.31
N LEU A 100 -18.66 -16.46 1.31
CA LEU A 100 -19.98 -15.90 1.60
C LEU A 100 -20.48 -15.04 0.44
N ALA A 101 -19.64 -14.15 -0.10
CA ALA A 101 -20.00 -13.30 -1.22
C ALA A 101 -20.28 -14.08 -2.52
N ALA A 102 -19.64 -15.23 -2.73
CA ALA A 102 -19.93 -16.11 -3.86
C ALA A 102 -21.31 -16.79 -3.73
N GLN A 103 -21.79 -17.01 -2.50
CA GLN A 103 -23.11 -17.62 -2.23
C GLN A 103 -24.24 -16.60 -2.09
N ASP A 104 -23.90 -15.39 -1.65
CA ASP A 104 -24.79 -14.24 -1.54
C ASP A 104 -24.00 -12.97 -1.90
N PRO A 105 -24.18 -12.43 -3.12
CA PRO A 105 -23.48 -11.23 -3.57
C PRO A 105 -23.68 -9.99 -2.68
N THR A 106 -24.71 -9.96 -1.83
CA THR A 106 -24.90 -8.85 -0.88
C THR A 106 -23.85 -8.83 0.24
N ALA A 107 -23.09 -9.91 0.43
CA ALA A 107 -21.98 -10.00 1.39
C ALA A 107 -20.65 -9.39 0.87
N TYR A 108 -20.61 -8.92 -0.37
CA TYR A 108 -19.42 -8.33 -1.00
C TYR A 108 -18.69 -7.26 -0.16
N PRO A 109 -19.36 -6.35 0.60
CA PRO A 109 -18.63 -5.38 1.43
C PRO A 109 -17.70 -6.03 2.46
N GLY A 110 -18.04 -7.22 2.96
CA GLY A 110 -17.17 -8.02 3.83
C GLY A 110 -15.84 -8.39 3.16
N VAL A 111 -15.86 -8.70 1.86
CA VAL A 111 -14.65 -8.99 1.05
C VAL A 111 -13.75 -7.77 0.98
N VAL A 112 -14.32 -6.58 0.75
CA VAL A 112 -13.57 -5.32 0.65
C VAL A 112 -12.86 -5.02 1.98
N CYS A 113 -13.56 -5.11 3.11
CA CYS A 113 -12.96 -4.91 4.43
C CYS A 113 -11.85 -5.92 4.71
N MET A 114 -12.09 -7.20 4.41
CA MET A 114 -11.11 -8.25 4.67
C MET A 114 -9.90 -8.17 3.74
N MET A 115 -10.02 -7.65 2.52
CA MET A 115 -8.87 -7.47 1.63
C MET A 115 -7.87 -6.45 2.19
N PHE A 116 -8.37 -5.35 2.77
CA PHE A 116 -7.50 -4.37 3.42
C PHE A 116 -6.78 -4.99 4.62
N SER A 117 -7.53 -5.61 5.53
CA SER A 117 -6.98 -6.20 6.75
C SER A 117 -5.95 -7.30 6.45
N SER A 118 -6.32 -8.25 5.58
CA SER A 118 -5.44 -9.37 5.21
C SER A 118 -4.20 -8.92 4.44
N GLY A 119 -4.34 -7.97 3.50
CA GLY A 119 -3.20 -7.43 2.76
C GLY A 119 -2.23 -6.64 3.65
N ALA A 120 -2.75 -5.84 4.58
CA ALA A 120 -1.93 -5.14 5.56
C ALA A 120 -1.21 -6.13 6.50
N ALA A 121 -1.92 -7.14 7.01
CA ALA A 121 -1.34 -8.18 7.86
C ALA A 121 -0.22 -8.94 7.15
N LEU A 122 -0.42 -9.26 5.87
CA LEU A 122 0.60 -9.89 5.02
C LEU A 122 1.82 -8.98 4.84
N ALA A 123 1.64 -7.69 4.56
CA ALA A 123 2.75 -6.75 4.43
C ALA A 123 3.58 -6.65 5.72
N PHE A 124 2.95 -6.55 6.89
CA PHE A 124 3.67 -6.56 8.17
C PHE A 124 4.40 -7.89 8.41
N ALA A 125 3.75 -9.02 8.13
CA ALA A 125 4.39 -10.33 8.27
C ALA A 125 5.61 -10.47 7.37
N MET A 126 5.51 -10.04 6.11
CA MET A 126 6.63 -10.01 5.16
C MET A 126 7.76 -9.10 5.66
N ARG A 127 7.44 -7.91 6.21
CA ARG A 127 8.47 -7.01 6.76
C ARG A 127 9.20 -7.61 7.96
N LEU A 128 8.46 -8.20 8.90
CA LEU A 128 9.03 -8.82 10.10
C LEU A 128 9.89 -10.05 9.76
N ASN A 129 9.48 -10.80 8.73
CA ASN A 129 10.23 -11.94 8.21
C ASN A 129 11.34 -11.54 7.22
N GLN A 130 11.52 -10.25 6.94
CA GLN A 130 12.50 -9.74 5.98
C GLN A 130 12.40 -10.43 4.61
N ALA A 131 11.16 -10.71 4.17
CA ALA A 131 10.91 -11.33 2.89
C ALA A 131 11.54 -10.49 1.76
N PRO A 132 12.14 -11.12 0.75
CA PRO A 132 12.75 -10.39 -0.35
C PRO A 132 11.67 -9.73 -1.22
N VAL A 133 11.54 -8.40 -1.13
CA VAL A 133 10.57 -7.63 -1.93
C VAL A 133 11.22 -6.95 -3.15
N LEU A 134 12.47 -6.50 -3.00
CA LEU A 134 13.22 -5.81 -4.05
C LEU A 134 14.15 -6.78 -4.79
N TRP A 135 13.56 -7.56 -5.69
CA TRP A 135 14.26 -8.54 -6.52
C TRP A 135 13.96 -8.33 -8.02
N GLY A 136 14.78 -8.94 -8.89
CA GLY A 136 14.60 -8.84 -10.34
C GLY A 136 14.59 -7.38 -10.84
N PRO A 137 13.54 -6.91 -11.53
CA PRO A 137 13.44 -5.53 -12.04
C PRO A 137 13.31 -4.47 -10.93
N PHE A 138 13.09 -4.85 -9.67
CA PHE A 138 13.00 -3.92 -8.53
C PHE A 138 14.22 -3.96 -7.61
N ARG A 139 15.27 -4.73 -7.95
CA ARG A 139 16.52 -4.74 -7.19
C ARG A 139 17.21 -3.39 -7.26
N PHE A 140 17.94 -2.97 -6.23
CA PHE A 140 18.78 -1.77 -6.34
C PHE A 140 19.96 -2.02 -7.29
N ALA A 141 20.06 -1.23 -8.35
CA ALA A 141 21.21 -1.20 -9.24
C ALA A 141 21.39 0.21 -9.84
N PRO A 142 22.64 0.69 -9.97
CA PRO A 142 22.91 1.99 -10.54
C PRO A 142 22.52 2.03 -12.02
N ALA A 143 22.02 3.18 -12.46
CA ALA A 143 21.72 3.44 -13.86
C ALA A 143 22.96 3.21 -14.75
N PRO A 144 22.87 2.43 -15.85
CA PRO A 144 23.94 2.35 -16.82
C PRO A 144 24.08 3.71 -17.54
N PRO A 145 25.29 4.06 -18.02
CA PRO A 145 25.53 5.36 -18.63
C PRO A 145 24.66 5.55 -19.88
N ARG A 146 23.72 6.50 -19.83
CA ARG A 146 22.92 6.97 -20.98
C ARG A 146 22.91 8.50 -21.00
N ASP A 147 22.53 9.06 -22.13
CA ASP A 147 22.19 10.48 -22.21
C ASP A 147 20.80 10.74 -21.60
N GLY A 148 20.46 12.01 -21.35
CA GLY A 148 19.18 12.37 -20.72
C GLY A 148 17.96 11.87 -21.49
N ARG A 149 18.04 11.82 -22.84
CA ARG A 149 16.98 11.27 -23.70
C ARG A 149 16.84 9.76 -23.52
N GLY A 150 17.95 9.03 -23.46
CA GLY A 150 17.96 7.59 -23.22
C GLY A 150 17.35 7.21 -21.87
N HIS A 151 17.70 7.92 -20.80
CA HIS A 151 17.07 7.72 -19.49
C HIS A 151 15.57 8.04 -19.50
N TRP A 152 15.15 9.07 -20.23
CA TRP A 152 13.72 9.41 -20.34
C TRP A 152 12.90 8.37 -21.09
N VAL A 153 13.40 7.86 -22.22
CA VAL A 153 12.74 6.79 -22.98
C VAL A 153 12.60 5.53 -22.12
N GLU A 154 13.63 5.18 -21.36
CA GLU A 154 13.58 4.02 -20.48
C GLU A 154 12.57 4.23 -19.32
N ALA A 155 12.57 5.40 -18.68
CA ALA A 155 11.59 5.74 -17.66
C ALA A 155 10.14 5.70 -18.20
N LEU A 156 9.91 6.12 -19.45
CA LEU A 156 8.60 6.02 -20.09
C LEU A 156 8.17 4.57 -20.33
N LYS A 157 9.07 3.70 -20.79
CA LYS A 157 8.79 2.25 -20.95
C LYS A 157 8.44 1.61 -19.62
N GLN A 158 9.22 1.89 -18.58
CA GLN A 158 8.99 1.38 -17.23
C GLN A 158 7.66 1.89 -16.67
N THR A 159 7.37 3.18 -16.84
CA THR A 159 6.09 3.78 -16.41
C THR A 159 4.91 3.15 -17.14
N ALA A 160 5.01 2.98 -18.47
CA ALA A 160 3.98 2.33 -19.27
C ALA A 160 3.75 0.88 -18.85
N ALA A 161 4.82 0.12 -18.59
CA ALA A 161 4.72 -1.25 -18.09
C ALA A 161 4.05 -1.33 -16.71
N MET A 162 4.44 -0.44 -15.78
CA MET A 162 3.80 -0.34 -14.46
C MET A 162 2.33 0.05 -14.57
N TRP A 163 1.99 1.03 -15.40
CA TRP A 163 0.59 1.44 -15.62
C TRP A 163 -0.23 0.33 -16.26
N LEU A 164 0.31 -0.37 -17.26
CA LEU A 164 -0.35 -1.50 -17.89
C LEU A 164 -0.69 -2.58 -16.84
N VAL A 165 0.26 -2.97 -16.00
CA VAL A 165 0.02 -4.02 -15.00
C VAL A 165 -0.88 -3.55 -13.87
N PHE A 166 -0.51 -2.46 -13.19
CA PHE A 166 -1.12 -2.03 -11.93
C PHE A 166 -2.38 -1.18 -12.10
N LEU A 167 -2.53 -0.47 -13.22
CA LEU A 167 -3.67 0.43 -13.47
C LEU A 167 -4.65 -0.11 -14.54
N LEU A 168 -4.27 -1.14 -15.30
CA LEU A 168 -5.15 -1.76 -16.29
C LEU A 168 -5.37 -3.26 -16.07
N LEU A 169 -4.35 -4.10 -16.16
CA LEU A 169 -4.51 -5.56 -16.14
C LEU A 169 -5.07 -6.08 -14.81
N ILE A 170 -4.48 -5.68 -13.68
CA ILE A 170 -4.97 -6.09 -12.35
C ILE A 170 -6.40 -5.55 -12.12
N PRO A 171 -6.68 -4.23 -12.28
CA PRO A 171 -8.05 -3.72 -12.15
C PRO A 171 -9.06 -4.39 -13.09
N ALA A 172 -8.71 -4.63 -14.35
CA ALA A 172 -9.59 -5.28 -15.31
C ALA A 172 -9.88 -6.74 -14.91
N GLY A 173 -8.86 -7.48 -14.45
CA GLY A 173 -9.03 -8.84 -13.94
C GLY A 173 -9.93 -8.88 -12.70
N MET A 174 -9.75 -7.94 -11.78
CA MET A 174 -10.61 -7.81 -10.60
C MET A 174 -12.05 -7.48 -10.99
N ALA A 175 -12.27 -6.49 -11.85
CA ALA A 175 -13.61 -6.12 -12.32
C ALA A 175 -14.29 -7.25 -13.10
N ALA A 176 -13.52 -8.02 -13.88
CA ALA A 176 -14.04 -9.22 -14.56
C ALA A 176 -14.45 -10.30 -13.55
N ALA A 177 -13.68 -10.52 -12.48
CA ALA A 177 -14.04 -11.46 -11.42
C ALA A 177 -15.30 -10.99 -10.67
N GLU A 178 -15.42 -9.71 -10.35
CA GLU A 178 -16.62 -9.13 -9.73
C GLU A 178 -17.86 -9.35 -10.61
N ALA A 179 -17.75 -9.07 -11.91
CA ALA A 179 -18.83 -9.28 -12.88
C ALA A 179 -19.22 -10.77 -12.99
N ALA A 180 -18.24 -11.67 -13.04
CA ALA A 180 -18.47 -13.12 -13.14
C ALA A 180 -19.14 -13.69 -11.89
N LEU A 181 -18.84 -13.15 -10.70
CA LEU A 181 -19.43 -13.55 -9.43
C LEU A 181 -20.77 -12.84 -9.13
N GLY A 182 -21.22 -11.94 -10.01
CA GLY A 182 -22.44 -11.17 -9.81
C GLY A 182 -22.36 -10.19 -8.63
N TRP A 183 -21.14 -9.82 -8.22
CA TRP A 183 -20.91 -8.84 -7.15
C TRP A 183 -21.30 -7.46 -7.64
N ASN A 184 -22.53 -7.07 -7.33
CA ASN A 184 -23.09 -5.83 -7.85
C ASN A 184 -22.63 -4.66 -6.97
N SER A 185 -21.67 -3.88 -7.47
CA SER A 185 -21.03 -2.76 -6.77
C SER A 185 -21.89 -1.48 -6.68
N GLN A 186 -23.22 -1.63 -6.60
CA GLN A 186 -24.22 -0.55 -6.70
C GLN A 186 -23.94 0.65 -5.77
N TRP A 187 -23.15 0.45 -4.73
CA TRP A 187 -22.61 1.41 -3.77
C TRP A 187 -21.86 2.59 -4.42
N TRP A 188 -21.27 2.40 -5.62
CA TRP A 188 -20.55 3.45 -6.37
C TRP A 188 -21.14 3.77 -7.74
N SER A 189 -22.41 3.43 -7.96
CA SER A 189 -23.15 3.83 -9.16
C SER A 189 -23.50 5.33 -9.21
N HIS A 190 -22.73 6.20 -8.53
CA HIS A 190 -22.96 7.64 -8.51
C HIS A 190 -22.64 8.27 -9.88
N PRO A 191 -23.52 9.13 -10.44
CA PRO A 191 -23.33 9.71 -11.77
C PRO A 191 -22.06 10.58 -11.88
N MET A 192 -21.62 11.19 -10.78
CA MET A 192 -20.41 12.03 -10.73
C MET A 192 -19.09 11.24 -10.56
N ARG A 193 -19.11 9.90 -10.56
CA ARG A 193 -17.88 9.12 -10.36
C ARG A 193 -16.80 9.42 -11.40
N MET A 194 -17.20 9.60 -12.66
CA MET A 194 -16.30 9.98 -13.76
C MET A 194 -15.76 11.40 -13.60
N ALA A 195 -16.60 12.32 -13.13
CA ALA A 195 -16.21 13.70 -12.88
C ALA A 195 -15.15 13.81 -11.77
N PHE A 196 -15.07 12.85 -10.85
CA PHE A 196 -13.98 12.74 -9.89
C PHE A 196 -12.78 11.95 -10.43
N ALA A 197 -13.03 10.76 -10.97
CA ALA A 197 -11.99 9.83 -11.38
C ALA A 197 -11.09 10.38 -12.48
N VAL A 198 -11.66 11.01 -13.52
CA VAL A 198 -10.88 11.49 -14.67
C VAL A 198 -9.91 12.61 -14.28
N PRO A 199 -10.33 13.69 -13.59
CA PRO A 199 -9.40 14.73 -13.16
C PRO A 199 -8.31 14.20 -12.23
N VAL A 200 -8.65 13.35 -11.26
CA VAL A 200 -7.65 12.77 -10.35
C VAL A 200 -6.65 11.92 -11.12
N PHE A 201 -7.11 11.06 -12.01
CA PHE A 201 -6.23 10.22 -12.82
C PHE A 201 -5.27 11.04 -13.70
N VAL A 202 -5.79 12.06 -14.40
CA VAL A 202 -4.98 12.91 -15.30
C VAL A 202 -3.97 13.75 -14.52
N THR A 203 -4.41 14.40 -13.43
CA THR A 203 -3.52 15.22 -12.59
C THR A 203 -2.41 14.40 -11.95
N CYS A 204 -2.74 13.27 -11.33
CA CYS A 204 -1.74 12.38 -10.72
C CYS A 204 -0.81 11.76 -11.78
N GLY A 205 -1.34 11.35 -12.93
CA GLY A 205 -0.51 10.88 -14.05
C GLY A 205 0.46 11.95 -14.53
N SER A 206 0.01 13.20 -14.63
CA SER A 206 0.85 14.35 -15.00
C SER A 206 1.96 14.60 -13.98
N VAL A 207 1.65 14.54 -12.67
CA VAL A 207 2.63 14.65 -11.58
C VAL A 207 3.63 13.50 -11.63
N GLY A 208 3.18 12.27 -11.90
CA GLY A 208 4.04 11.09 -12.05
C GLY A 208 5.03 11.24 -13.20
N LEU A 209 4.55 11.65 -14.39
CA LEU A 209 5.39 11.90 -15.57
C LEU A 209 6.36 13.07 -15.33
N TRP A 210 5.91 14.15 -14.70
CA TRP A 210 6.78 15.27 -14.34
C TRP A 210 7.87 14.83 -13.36
N SER A 211 7.53 14.02 -12.36
CA SER A 211 8.50 13.47 -11.41
C SER A 211 9.54 12.60 -12.10
N GLY A 212 9.12 11.70 -13.01
CA GLY A 212 10.03 10.90 -13.82
C GLY A 212 10.93 11.75 -14.72
N TRP A 213 10.40 12.83 -15.29
CA TRP A 213 11.17 13.74 -16.13
C TRP A 213 12.26 14.45 -15.32
N VAL A 214 11.92 14.98 -14.14
CA VAL A 214 12.88 15.61 -13.23
C VAL A 214 13.94 14.60 -12.77
N MET A 215 13.54 13.37 -12.45
CA MET A 215 14.46 12.31 -12.03
C MET A 215 15.49 11.98 -13.11
N THR A 216 15.04 11.86 -14.36
CA THR A 216 15.91 11.50 -15.49
C THR A 216 16.85 12.63 -15.90
N HIS A 217 16.37 13.88 -15.90
CA HIS A 217 17.15 15.02 -16.39
C HIS A 217 18.10 15.61 -15.33
N LEU A 218 17.79 15.48 -14.04
CA LEU A 218 18.61 16.02 -12.96
C LEU A 218 19.32 14.94 -12.13
N GLY A 219 18.79 13.71 -12.12
CA GLY A 219 19.34 12.60 -11.32
C GLY A 219 20.29 11.68 -12.08
N GLY A 220 20.23 11.64 -13.42
CA GLY A 220 21.04 10.74 -14.24
C GLY A 220 20.65 9.26 -14.09
N GLY A 221 19.35 8.98 -13.96
CA GLY A 221 18.79 7.64 -13.84
C GLY A 221 17.26 7.67 -13.90
N THR A 222 16.63 6.52 -13.77
CA THR A 222 15.16 6.39 -13.79
C THR A 222 14.57 6.33 -12.37
N PRO A 223 13.23 6.44 -12.24
CA PRO A 223 12.56 6.21 -10.96
C PRO A 223 12.54 4.76 -10.48
N LEU A 224 12.88 3.78 -11.33
CA LEU A 224 12.87 2.37 -10.95
C LEU A 224 14.12 2.04 -10.13
N PRO A 225 14.02 1.28 -9.00
CA PRO A 225 15.18 0.98 -8.16
C PRO A 225 16.36 0.34 -8.88
N SER A 226 16.10 -0.40 -9.97
CA SER A 226 17.11 -1.11 -10.77
C SER A 226 17.86 -0.25 -11.77
N ASP A 227 17.50 1.02 -11.87
CA ASP A 227 18.14 2.01 -12.73
C ASP A 227 18.05 3.35 -11.98
N HIS A 228 18.54 3.38 -10.74
CA HIS A 228 18.37 4.51 -9.80
C HIS A 228 19.29 5.68 -10.15
N PRO A 229 18.91 6.94 -9.83
CA PRO A 229 19.71 8.12 -10.13
C PRO A 229 21.08 8.10 -9.43
N ALA A 230 22.07 8.67 -10.10
CA ALA A 230 23.41 8.90 -9.57
C ALA A 230 23.47 10.12 -8.63
N GLN A 231 22.53 11.05 -8.76
CA GLN A 231 22.45 12.28 -7.96
C GLN A 231 21.14 12.35 -7.17
N LEU A 232 21.19 12.99 -6.00
CA LEU A 232 20.01 13.20 -5.18
C LEU A 232 19.13 14.28 -5.81
N VAL A 233 17.92 13.90 -6.23
CA VAL A 233 16.96 14.80 -6.86
C VAL A 233 16.03 15.43 -5.82
N VAL A 234 16.18 16.74 -5.62
CA VAL A 234 15.35 17.56 -4.71
C VAL A 234 14.66 18.71 -5.43
N ALA A 235 14.31 18.51 -6.70
CA ALA A 235 13.71 19.52 -7.59
C ALA A 235 12.30 19.13 -8.05
N GLY A 236 11.56 20.08 -8.62
CA GLY A 236 10.19 19.85 -9.08
C GLY A 236 9.26 19.32 -7.96
N PRO A 237 8.46 18.27 -8.20
CA PRO A 237 7.57 17.68 -7.19
C PRO A 237 8.28 17.22 -5.90
N TYR A 238 9.54 16.79 -6.03
CA TYR A 238 10.36 16.33 -4.91
C TYR A 238 10.64 17.44 -3.88
N ARG A 239 10.43 18.72 -4.21
CA ARG A 239 10.55 19.82 -3.24
C ARG A 239 9.45 19.84 -2.20
N VAL A 240 8.30 19.27 -2.51
CA VAL A 240 7.07 19.38 -1.72
C VAL A 240 6.74 18.05 -1.04
N ILE A 241 6.97 16.92 -1.72
CA ILE A 241 6.72 15.56 -1.24
C ILE A 241 7.90 14.68 -1.63
N ARG A 242 8.37 13.79 -0.73
CA ARG A 242 9.55 12.96 -1.03
C ARG A 242 9.31 11.84 -2.03
N ASN A 243 8.12 11.25 -2.05
CA ASN A 243 7.77 10.25 -3.05
C ASN A 243 6.50 10.63 -3.82
N PRO A 244 6.60 11.62 -4.72
CA PRO A 244 5.46 12.09 -5.51
C PRO A 244 4.95 11.01 -6.48
N MET A 245 5.82 10.09 -6.92
CA MET A 245 5.44 9.01 -7.84
C MET A 245 4.62 7.91 -7.16
N ALA A 246 5.00 7.48 -5.95
CA ALA A 246 4.20 6.55 -5.18
C ALA A 246 2.81 7.12 -4.88
N LEU A 247 2.75 8.39 -4.44
CA LEU A 247 1.50 9.10 -4.22
C LEU A 247 0.64 9.16 -5.48
N ALA A 248 1.23 9.54 -6.62
CA ALA A 248 0.56 9.60 -7.91
C ALA A 248 -0.01 8.23 -8.33
N GLY A 249 0.79 7.16 -8.25
CA GLY A 249 0.37 5.82 -8.64
C GLY A 249 -0.78 5.29 -7.79
N ILE A 250 -0.73 5.49 -6.47
CA ILE A 250 -1.81 5.10 -5.55
C ILE A 250 -3.09 5.89 -5.84
N ALA A 251 -2.98 7.20 -6.00
CA ALA A 251 -4.13 8.05 -6.32
C ALA A 251 -4.75 7.70 -7.68
N GLN A 252 -3.93 7.36 -8.69
CA GLN A 252 -4.41 6.82 -9.96
C GLN A 252 -5.14 5.50 -9.78
N GLY A 253 -4.61 4.57 -8.96
CA GLY A 253 -5.27 3.29 -8.66
C GLY A 253 -6.63 3.48 -7.98
N VAL A 254 -6.73 4.40 -7.02
CA VAL A 254 -8.01 4.78 -6.40
C VAL A 254 -8.97 5.38 -7.44
N ALA A 255 -8.47 6.28 -8.30
CA ALA A 255 -9.28 6.87 -9.36
C ALA A 255 -9.80 5.83 -10.36
N VAL A 256 -8.99 4.82 -10.72
CA VAL A 256 -9.43 3.69 -11.54
C VAL A 256 -10.56 2.92 -10.84
N GLY A 257 -10.39 2.58 -9.56
CA GLY A 257 -11.42 1.89 -8.78
C GLY A 257 -12.73 2.67 -8.69
N VAL A 258 -12.67 3.97 -8.38
CA VAL A 258 -13.85 4.85 -8.38
C VAL A 258 -14.46 4.95 -9.78
N GLY A 259 -13.64 5.02 -10.82
CA GLY A 259 -14.09 5.18 -12.19
C GLY A 259 -14.89 3.98 -12.69
N ILE A 260 -14.34 2.78 -12.57
CA ILE A 260 -15.03 1.55 -12.96
C ILE A 260 -16.12 1.15 -11.94
N GLY A 261 -16.24 1.88 -10.83
CA GLY A 261 -17.24 1.63 -9.79
C GLY A 261 -16.95 0.40 -8.94
N SER A 262 -15.67 0.06 -8.73
CA SER A 262 -15.22 -1.12 -7.98
C SER A 262 -14.56 -0.71 -6.65
N PRO A 263 -15.25 -0.84 -5.50
CA PRO A 263 -14.66 -0.72 -4.16
C PRO A 263 -13.45 -1.62 -3.94
N LEU A 264 -13.44 -2.83 -4.50
CA LEU A 264 -12.33 -3.77 -4.35
C LEU A 264 -11.03 -3.26 -4.98
N VAL A 265 -11.08 -2.75 -6.22
CA VAL A 265 -9.93 -2.10 -6.89
C VAL A 265 -9.43 -0.87 -6.14
N ALA A 266 -10.33 0.00 -5.65
CA ALA A 266 -9.90 1.14 -4.84
C ALA A 266 -9.23 0.69 -3.53
N CYS A 267 -9.81 -0.33 -2.87
CA CYS A 267 -9.24 -0.94 -1.68
C CYS A 267 -7.88 -1.58 -1.97
N TYR A 268 -7.71 -2.25 -3.11
CA TYR A 268 -6.43 -2.80 -3.56
C TYR A 268 -5.35 -1.71 -3.65
N ALA A 269 -5.66 -0.54 -4.23
CA ALA A 269 -4.72 0.56 -4.30
C ALA A 269 -4.32 1.08 -2.91
N LEU A 270 -5.26 1.17 -1.97
CA LEU A 270 -4.99 1.56 -0.59
C LEU A 270 -4.17 0.51 0.17
N THR A 271 -4.45 -0.78 -0.04
CA THR A 271 -3.63 -1.88 0.49
C THR A 271 -2.21 -1.81 -0.09
N GLY A 272 -2.07 -1.47 -1.37
CA GLY A 272 -0.79 -1.22 -2.02
C GLY A 272 -0.01 -0.07 -1.37
N ALA A 273 -0.69 0.99 -0.92
CA ALA A 273 -0.06 2.08 -0.17
C ALA A 273 0.55 1.61 1.16
N VAL A 274 -0.19 0.79 1.91
CA VAL A 274 0.31 0.18 3.16
C VAL A 274 1.48 -0.76 2.86
N ALA A 275 1.35 -1.62 1.85
CA ALA A 275 2.40 -2.54 1.46
C ALA A 275 3.68 -1.78 1.07
N TRP A 276 3.57 -0.71 0.27
CA TRP A 276 4.72 0.10 -0.12
C TRP A 276 5.35 0.84 1.08
N GLU A 277 4.55 1.42 1.98
CA GLU A 277 5.04 2.09 3.20
C GLU A 277 5.80 1.13 4.12
N VAL A 278 5.33 -0.11 4.24
CA VAL A 278 5.88 -1.11 5.18
C VAL A 278 7.05 -1.88 4.57
N LEU A 279 7.01 -2.19 3.27
CA LEU A 279 7.98 -3.07 2.62
C LEU A 279 9.05 -2.30 1.85
N THR A 280 8.64 -1.35 1.02
CA THR A 280 9.51 -0.73 0.02
C THR A 280 10.19 0.51 0.58
N ARG A 281 9.41 1.42 1.16
CA ARG A 281 9.91 2.70 1.68
C ARG A 281 11.08 2.55 2.65
N PRO A 282 11.08 1.64 3.66
CA PRO A 282 12.20 1.56 4.60
C PRO A 282 13.50 1.11 3.92
N LEU A 283 13.39 0.26 2.89
CA LEU A 283 14.53 -0.20 2.10
C LEU A 283 15.06 0.91 1.20
N GLU A 284 14.18 1.65 0.53
CA GLU A 284 14.54 2.83 -0.27
C GLU A 284 15.18 3.92 0.57
N GLU A 285 14.58 4.30 1.70
CA GLU A 285 15.15 5.34 2.57
C GLU A 285 16.51 4.93 3.14
N ALA A 286 16.70 3.65 3.51
CA ALA A 286 17.98 3.14 3.99
C ALA A 286 19.04 3.11 2.87
N HIS A 287 18.65 2.78 1.64
CA HIS A 287 19.53 2.83 0.49
C HIS A 287 19.97 4.27 0.17
N LEU A 288 19.02 5.20 0.13
CA LEU A 288 19.30 6.63 -0.11
C LEU A 288 20.19 7.24 0.98
N GLU A 289 19.99 6.87 2.24
CA GLU A 289 20.84 7.29 3.35
C GLU A 289 22.26 6.74 3.23
N LYS A 290 22.41 5.49 2.77
CA LYS A 290 23.72 4.87 2.51
C LYS A 290 24.47 5.54 1.34
N VAL A 291 23.76 5.90 0.27
CA VAL A 291 24.35 6.47 -0.95
C VAL A 291 24.64 7.96 -0.81
N PHE A 292 23.70 8.73 -0.27
CA PHE A 292 23.77 10.20 -0.27
C PHE A 292 24.06 10.81 1.10
N GLY A 293 24.02 10.04 2.20
CA GLY A 293 24.44 10.49 3.53
C GLY A 293 23.71 11.74 4.05
N ALA A 294 24.50 12.71 4.55
CA ALA A 294 23.99 13.91 5.22
C ALA A 294 23.05 14.79 4.34
N PRO A 295 23.34 15.04 3.05
CA PRO A 295 22.39 15.68 2.13
C PRO A 295 20.99 15.07 2.16
N TYR A 296 20.89 13.73 2.09
CA TYR A 296 19.60 13.05 2.14
C TYR A 296 18.94 13.15 3.52
N ALA A 297 19.72 13.07 4.60
CA ALA A 297 19.19 13.25 5.96
C ALA A 297 18.56 14.63 6.16
N ALA A 298 19.20 15.71 5.68
CA ALA A 298 18.66 17.06 5.74
C ALA A 298 17.36 17.20 4.91
N TYR A 299 17.35 16.64 3.71
CA TYR A 299 16.16 16.60 2.86
C TYR A 299 15.01 15.81 3.51
N ARG A 300 15.29 14.63 4.09
CA ARG A 300 14.33 13.78 4.80
C ARG A 300 13.66 14.48 5.98
N GLN A 301 14.38 15.34 6.68
CA GLN A 301 13.84 16.11 7.80
C GLN A 301 12.92 17.25 7.35
N ALA A 302 13.24 17.88 6.21
CA ALA A 302 12.49 19.02 5.70
C ALA A 302 11.23 18.63 4.91
N VAL A 303 11.27 17.52 4.17
CA VAL A 303 10.20 17.10 3.26
C VAL A 303 9.57 15.80 3.76
N ARG A 304 8.25 15.75 3.87
CA ARG A 304 7.51 14.55 4.31
C ARG A 304 7.27 13.58 3.13
N CYS A 305 7.05 12.30 3.45
CA CYS A 305 6.88 11.26 2.43
C CYS A 305 5.52 11.34 1.71
N TRP A 306 4.45 11.61 2.45
CA TRP A 306 3.07 11.57 1.94
C TRP A 306 2.36 12.93 1.96
N ILE A 307 2.79 13.84 2.83
CA ILE A 307 2.09 15.09 3.11
C ILE A 307 2.87 16.25 2.47
N PRO A 308 2.22 17.15 1.73
CA PRO A 308 2.86 18.36 1.23
C PRO A 308 3.58 19.13 2.34
N SER A 309 4.83 19.48 2.08
CA SER A 309 5.66 20.31 2.95
C SER A 309 5.96 21.64 2.23
N PRO A 310 6.28 22.72 2.95
CA PRO A 310 6.78 23.94 2.32
C PRO A 310 7.94 23.62 1.35
N PRO A 311 8.01 24.24 0.16
CA PRO A 311 8.98 23.85 -0.86
C PRO A 311 10.43 23.91 -0.34
N TYR A 312 11.09 22.76 -0.33
CA TYR A 312 12.50 22.66 0.06
C TYR A 312 13.39 23.54 -0.83
N ARG A 313 14.32 24.24 -0.20
CA ARG A 313 15.39 24.99 -0.87
C ARG A 313 16.71 24.44 -0.35
N GLN A 314 17.50 23.88 -1.25
CA GLN A 314 18.84 23.43 -0.93
C GLN A 314 19.70 24.67 -0.67
N SER A 315 20.23 24.80 0.55
CA SER A 315 21.18 25.87 0.90
C SER A 315 22.46 25.68 0.09
N GLN A 316 22.86 26.68 -0.70
CA GLN A 316 24.07 26.62 -1.54
C GLN A 316 25.38 26.57 -0.74
N ASP A 317 25.36 26.85 0.58
CA ASP A 317 26.54 27.04 1.42
C ASP A 317 27.36 25.77 1.77
N LYS A 318 27.09 24.61 1.16
CA LYS A 318 27.83 23.36 1.46
C LYS A 318 28.38 22.60 0.26
N LEU A 319 28.34 23.19 -0.92
CA LEU A 319 29.15 22.73 -2.06
C LEU A 319 30.43 23.57 -2.05
N GLY A 320 31.38 23.17 -1.22
CA GLY A 320 32.74 23.69 -1.32
C GLY A 320 33.34 23.31 -2.69
N PRO A 321 34.22 24.16 -3.25
CA PRO A 321 34.90 23.90 -4.52
C PRO A 321 35.73 22.61 -4.49
#